data_AF-A0AA88L5C6-F1
#
_entry.id   AF-A0AA88L5C6-F1
#
_cell.length_a   1.000
_cell.length_b   1.000
_cell.length_c   1.000
_cell.angle_alpha   90.00
_cell.angle_beta   90.00
_cell.angle_gamma   90.00
#
_symmetry.space_group_name_H-M   'P 1'
#
loop_
_entity.id
_entity.type
_entity.pdbx_description
1 polymer ?
#
loop_
_entity_poly.entity_id
_entity_poly.type
_entity_poly.pdbx_seq_one_letter_code
_entity_poly.pdbx_strand_id
1 'polypeptide(L)'
;MEMNDTSNSPDASKLGQVSDLITATNVHEMGQVADLIAPRPSISRTLMSPDRLLLLRLLHEHVDILSNKEPSLVHIKRRVWQQILNSYHEQPGVEQRTMRQIQKYWENYKTRRKKNIEQGMTLAELLSEDIKEMEEYFVNAEPKVDIPEKYKDFMKATDQVNHIKEEIANQDLDGSVEYEGHINGDEPAASFLDTSDGQTRSSIKAKGPPGLYKLSEIDIIPICHLKRQSGDVNQNLVKKPKIETAEAYYDLKIQHEMERFQIEKQLFAQKLECMKKKHEKEMESFNYEMAWKQEAHEMEMTVLKQKLQKNS
;
A
#
# COMPACT_ATOMS: atom_id res chain seq x y z
N MET A 1 17.57 6.30 76.62
CA MET A 1 18.65 5.48 76.05
C MET A 1 18.34 4.07 76.48
N GLU A 2 17.58 3.33 75.68
CA GLU A 2 17.30 1.91 75.86
C GLU A 2 16.82 1.42 74.48
N MET A 3 17.64 0.56 73.87
CA MET A 3 17.41 -0.03 72.57
C MET A 3 16.66 -1.34 72.76
N ASN A 4 15.61 -1.59 71.98
CA ASN A 4 14.98 -2.90 71.89
C ASN A 4 15.08 -3.39 70.44
N ASP A 5 16.09 -4.23 70.22
CA ASP A 5 16.24 -5.10 69.07
C ASP A 5 15.24 -6.25 69.17
N THR A 6 14.47 -6.49 68.11
CA THR A 6 13.74 -7.75 67.91
C THR A 6 13.99 -8.26 66.50
N SER A 7 15.04 -9.07 66.40
CA SER A 7 15.33 -9.96 65.29
C SER A 7 14.53 -11.26 65.49
N ASN A 8 13.62 -11.56 64.56
CA ASN A 8 13.00 -12.88 64.44
C ASN A 8 13.16 -13.35 63.00
N SER A 9 14.12 -14.25 62.79
CA SER A 9 14.38 -14.98 61.56
C SER A 9 13.84 -16.41 61.74
N PRO A 10 12.87 -16.87 60.93
CA PRO A 10 12.45 -18.27 60.99
C PRO A 10 13.31 -19.15 60.08
N ASP A 11 13.75 -20.23 60.72
CA ASP A 11 14.59 -21.33 60.30
C ASP A 11 13.93 -22.16 59.17
N ALA A 12 14.53 -22.16 57.98
CA ALA A 12 14.10 -22.96 56.84
C ALA A 12 14.92 -24.26 56.74
N SER A 13 14.77 -25.11 57.74
CA SER A 13 15.30 -26.48 57.74
C SER A 13 14.19 -27.45 58.10
N LYS A 14 13.44 -27.93 57.09
CA LYS A 14 12.64 -29.18 57.06
C LYS A 14 11.77 -29.22 55.81
N LEU A 15 12.24 -29.91 54.78
CA LEU A 15 11.42 -30.65 53.80
C LEU A 15 12.36 -31.39 52.84
N GLY A 16 13.04 -32.39 53.41
CA GLY A 16 13.53 -33.53 52.65
C GLY A 16 12.59 -34.72 52.87
N GLN A 17 12.49 -35.57 51.85
CA GLN A 17 11.97 -36.94 51.89
C GLN A 17 10.45 -37.13 51.87
N VAL A 18 9.88 -37.05 50.66
CA VAL A 18 8.82 -37.98 50.23
C VAL A 18 9.10 -38.37 48.76
N SER A 19 10.19 -39.13 48.57
CA SER A 19 10.33 -40.06 47.45
C SER A 19 10.29 -41.45 48.07
N ASP A 20 9.71 -42.41 47.37
CA ASP A 20 9.65 -43.84 47.71
C ASP A 20 8.34 -44.30 48.37
N LEU A 21 7.24 -44.23 47.63
CA LEU A 21 6.24 -45.31 47.64
C LEU A 21 5.32 -45.20 46.42
N ILE A 22 5.52 -46.09 45.45
CA ILE A 22 4.50 -46.84 44.68
C ILE A 22 5.27 -47.46 43.50
N THR A 23 5.85 -48.61 43.78
CA THR A 23 6.20 -49.61 42.76
C THR A 23 5.11 -50.66 42.77
N ALA A 24 4.85 -51.24 41.60
CA ALA A 24 4.08 -52.46 41.36
C ALA A 24 2.57 -52.31 41.19
N THR A 25 2.14 -52.16 39.93
CA THR A 25 1.18 -53.06 39.29
C THR A 25 1.19 -52.84 37.77
N ASN A 26 1.10 -53.95 37.02
CA ASN A 26 0.93 -54.07 35.57
C ASN A 26 2.16 -53.91 34.66
N VAL A 27 3.00 -54.95 34.69
CA VAL A 27 3.79 -55.42 33.55
C VAL A 27 3.10 -56.67 32.98
N HIS A 28 2.04 -56.50 32.17
CA HIS A 28 1.63 -57.52 31.19
C HIS A 28 0.62 -56.94 30.18
N GLU A 29 1.11 -56.14 29.24
CA GLU A 29 0.49 -56.02 27.91
C GLU A 29 1.56 -55.56 26.92
N MET A 30 2.38 -56.51 26.49
CA MET A 30 3.18 -56.36 25.27
C MET A 30 2.27 -56.62 24.08
N GLY A 31 2.18 -55.64 23.17
CA GLY A 31 1.78 -55.91 21.80
C GLY A 31 1.10 -54.74 21.11
N GLN A 32 1.82 -54.10 20.19
CA GLN A 32 1.28 -53.32 19.06
C GLN A 32 0.73 -51.91 19.35
N VAL A 33 1.61 -50.92 19.56
CA VAL A 33 1.30 -49.52 19.15
C VAL A 33 2.56 -48.76 18.69
N ALA A 34 3.42 -49.41 17.90
CA ALA A 34 4.62 -48.76 17.35
C ALA A 34 4.44 -48.14 15.94
N ASP A 35 3.27 -48.30 15.30
CA ASP A 35 3.06 -47.93 13.88
C ASP A 35 2.04 -46.80 13.64
N LEU A 36 1.83 -45.88 14.59
CA LEU A 36 0.93 -44.73 14.40
C LEU A 36 1.49 -43.38 14.87
N ILE A 37 2.81 -43.19 14.80
CA ILE A 37 3.35 -41.82 14.68
C ILE A 37 3.34 -41.49 13.19
N ALA A 38 2.13 -41.30 12.65
CA ALA A 38 1.99 -40.59 11.39
C ALA A 38 2.72 -39.24 11.55
N PRO A 39 3.62 -38.86 10.62
CA PRO A 39 4.21 -37.54 10.65
C PRO A 39 3.05 -36.55 10.75
N ARG A 40 3.02 -35.75 11.83
CA ARG A 40 2.06 -34.66 11.98
C ARG A 40 2.02 -33.96 10.63
N PRO A 41 0.85 -33.79 9.99
CA PRO A 41 0.78 -33.07 8.73
C PRO A 41 1.50 -31.75 8.97
N SER A 42 2.64 -31.61 8.28
CA SER A 42 3.40 -30.37 8.22
C SER A 42 2.37 -29.30 7.98
N ILE A 43 2.25 -28.37 8.95
CA ILE A 43 1.29 -27.26 8.93
C ILE A 43 1.31 -26.75 7.51
N SER A 44 0.26 -27.11 6.75
CA SER A 44 0.13 -26.72 5.37
C SER A 44 0.25 -25.21 5.41
N ARG A 45 1.27 -24.66 4.72
CA ARG A 45 1.48 -23.21 4.59
C ARG A 45 0.13 -22.66 4.16
N THR A 46 -0.62 -22.16 5.14
CA THR A 46 -2.00 -21.77 4.92
C THR A 46 -1.83 -20.41 4.30
N LEU A 47 -1.93 -20.37 2.97
CA LEU A 47 -1.91 -19.14 2.17
C LEU A 47 -2.62 -18.06 2.99
N MET A 48 -1.91 -16.97 3.27
CA MET A 48 -2.44 -15.92 4.12
C MET A 48 -3.80 -15.48 3.57
N SER A 49 -4.84 -15.52 4.43
CA SER A 49 -6.16 -15.06 4.02
C SER A 49 -6.09 -13.60 3.55
N PRO A 50 -6.93 -13.16 2.61
CA PRO A 50 -6.85 -11.82 2.03
C PRO A 50 -6.89 -10.71 3.11
N ASP A 51 -7.73 -10.93 4.12
CA ASP A 51 -7.84 -10.11 5.34
C ASP A 51 -6.52 -9.91 6.09
N ARG A 52 -5.67 -10.95 6.14
CA ARG A 52 -4.38 -10.88 6.83
C ARG A 52 -3.37 -10.07 6.04
N LEU A 53 -3.37 -10.17 4.71
CA LEU A 53 -2.49 -9.39 3.84
C LEU A 53 -2.84 -7.90 3.92
N LEU A 54 -4.13 -7.58 3.83
CA LEU A 54 -4.62 -6.21 4.02
C LEU A 54 -4.19 -5.65 5.38
N LEU A 55 -4.39 -6.43 6.45
CA LEU A 55 -4.04 -5.99 7.79
C LEU A 55 -2.52 -5.76 7.93
N LEU A 56 -1.69 -6.64 7.36
CA LEU A 56 -0.24 -6.45 7.35
C LEU A 56 0.17 -5.20 6.60
N ARG A 57 -0.41 -4.93 5.42
CA ARG A 57 -0.13 -3.73 4.64
C ARG A 57 -0.40 -2.45 5.45
N LEU A 58 -1.57 -2.36 6.07
CA LEU A 58 -1.96 -1.22 6.91
C LEU A 58 -1.05 -1.06 8.14
N LEU A 59 -0.59 -2.16 8.72
CA LEU A 59 0.34 -2.13 9.85
C LEU A 59 1.74 -1.65 9.44
N HIS A 60 2.23 -2.10 8.28
CA HIS A 60 3.54 -1.71 7.74
C HIS A 60 3.58 -0.22 7.38
N GLU A 61 2.50 0.35 6.85
CA GLU A 61 2.40 1.79 6.55
C GLU A 61 2.63 2.68 7.79
N HIS A 62 2.35 2.16 8.99
CA HIS A 62 2.50 2.88 10.25
C HIS A 62 3.53 2.27 11.20
N VAL A 63 4.43 1.42 10.70
CA VAL A 63 5.37 0.65 11.52
C VAL A 63 6.27 1.53 12.39
N ASP A 64 6.68 2.69 11.88
CA ASP A 64 7.57 3.63 12.56
C ASP A 64 6.95 4.17 13.85
N ILE A 65 5.66 4.52 13.79
CA ILE A 65 4.91 5.04 14.93
C ILE A 65 4.60 3.91 15.91
N LEU A 66 4.18 2.75 15.40
CA LEU A 66 3.79 1.61 16.23
C LEU A 66 4.97 1.02 17.00
N SER A 67 6.15 0.98 16.37
CA SER A 67 7.38 0.39 16.92
C SER A 67 8.14 1.33 17.87
N ASN A 68 7.90 2.64 17.80
CA ASN A 68 8.58 3.61 18.66
C ASN A 68 8.26 3.36 20.15
N LYS A 69 9.27 3.26 21.02
CA LYS A 69 9.09 2.96 22.46
C LYS A 69 8.81 4.19 23.33
N GLU A 70 8.75 5.38 22.75
CA GLU A 70 8.52 6.62 23.50
C GLU A 70 7.12 6.66 24.15
N PRO A 71 7.05 6.92 25.47
CA PRO A 71 5.78 6.99 26.19
C PRO A 71 4.93 8.23 25.82
N SER A 72 5.57 9.30 25.32
CA SER A 72 4.89 10.51 24.82
C SER A 72 3.95 10.20 23.64
N LEU A 73 4.21 9.12 22.90
CA LEU A 73 3.46 8.75 21.70
C LEU A 73 2.20 7.91 21.98
N VAL A 74 1.86 7.62 23.25
CA VAL A 74 0.72 6.74 23.58
C VAL A 74 -0.59 7.22 22.94
N HIS A 75 -0.88 8.52 22.98
CA HIS A 75 -2.08 9.08 22.35
C HIS A 75 -2.06 8.99 20.83
N ILE A 76 -0.88 9.19 20.22
CA ILE A 76 -0.69 9.09 18.77
C ILE A 76 -0.87 7.64 18.33
N LYS A 77 -0.26 6.67 19.03
CA LYS A 77 -0.44 5.24 18.77
C LYS A 77 -1.90 4.83 18.86
N ARG A 78 -2.64 5.29 19.88
CA ARG A 78 -4.07 5.00 20.01
C ARG A 78 -4.84 5.50 18.77
N ARG A 79 -4.54 6.71 18.28
CA ARG A 79 -5.17 7.25 17.06
C ARG A 79 -4.80 6.44 15.82
N VAL A 80 -3.53 6.10 15.64
CA VAL A 80 -3.07 5.27 14.52
C VAL A 80 -3.74 3.89 14.53
N TRP A 81 -3.87 3.25 15.70
CA TRP A 81 -4.61 1.99 15.82
C TRP A 81 -6.07 2.12 15.37
N GLN A 82 -6.71 3.24 15.69
CA GLN A 82 -8.09 3.50 15.32
C GLN A 82 -8.23 3.81 13.83
N GLN A 83 -7.26 4.49 13.23
CA GLN A 83 -7.17 4.70 11.79
C GLN A 83 -7.01 3.36 11.05
N ILE A 84 -6.09 2.50 11.48
CA ILE A 84 -5.88 1.16 10.90
C ILE A 84 -7.18 0.33 10.99
N LEU A 85 -7.87 0.39 12.12
CA LEU A 85 -9.14 -0.31 12.32
C LEU A 85 -10.20 0.17 11.31
N ASN A 86 -10.37 1.49 11.19
CA ASN A 86 -11.34 2.07 10.26
C ASN A 86 -11.00 1.72 8.81
N SER A 87 -9.75 1.90 8.39
CA SER A 87 -9.31 1.57 7.02
C SER A 87 -9.44 0.08 6.71
N TYR A 88 -9.27 -0.79 7.70
CA TYR A 88 -9.53 -2.22 7.55
C TYR A 88 -11.02 -2.49 7.35
N HIS A 89 -11.91 -1.87 8.13
CA HIS A 89 -13.37 -2.04 8.01
C HIS A 89 -13.99 -1.38 6.77
N GLU A 90 -13.33 -0.39 6.19
CA GLU A 90 -13.75 0.25 4.94
C GLU A 90 -13.58 -0.68 3.73
N GLN A 91 -12.77 -1.74 3.84
CA GLN A 91 -12.57 -2.67 2.73
C GLN A 91 -13.78 -3.61 2.56
N PRO A 92 -14.24 -3.84 1.32
CA PRO A 92 -15.37 -4.73 1.07
C PRO A 92 -15.00 -6.18 1.40
N GLY A 93 -15.91 -6.88 2.10
CA GLY A 93 -15.79 -8.33 2.35
C GLY A 93 -14.87 -8.74 3.51
N VAL A 94 -14.35 -7.78 4.29
CA VAL A 94 -13.48 -8.09 5.44
C VAL A 94 -14.25 -8.48 6.70
N GLU A 95 -13.65 -9.37 7.49
CA GLU A 95 -14.21 -9.77 8.79
C GLU A 95 -14.19 -8.61 9.79
N GLN A 96 -15.28 -8.44 10.55
CA GLN A 96 -15.33 -7.44 11.62
C GLN A 96 -14.36 -7.78 12.75
N ARG A 97 -13.31 -6.97 12.90
CA ARG A 97 -12.32 -7.09 13.99
C ARG A 97 -12.40 -5.94 14.96
N THR A 98 -12.03 -6.19 16.20
CA THR A 98 -11.83 -5.17 17.24
C THR A 98 -10.39 -4.68 17.26
N MET A 99 -10.16 -3.48 17.78
CA MET A 99 -8.81 -2.93 17.95
C MET A 99 -7.88 -3.88 18.74
N ARG A 100 -8.41 -4.56 19.78
CA ARG A 100 -7.65 -5.54 20.57
C ARG A 100 -7.20 -6.74 19.75
N GLN A 101 -8.05 -7.25 18.84
CA GLN A 101 -7.71 -8.36 17.97
C GLN A 101 -6.60 -7.97 16.97
N ILE A 102 -6.70 -6.77 16.40
CA ILE A 102 -5.67 -6.23 15.49
C ILE A 102 -4.32 -6.04 16.23
N GLN A 103 -4.35 -5.48 17.45
CA GLN A 103 -3.15 -5.35 18.27
C GLN A 103 -2.54 -6.71 18.61
N LYS A 104 -3.37 -7.68 19.01
CA LYS A 104 -2.91 -9.05 19.30
C LYS A 104 -2.30 -9.71 18.08
N TYR A 105 -2.88 -9.48 16.90
CA TYR A 105 -2.33 -9.94 15.63
C TYR A 105 -0.93 -9.38 15.38
N TRP A 106 -0.73 -8.07 15.57
CA TRP A 106 0.57 -7.44 15.42
C TRP A 106 1.63 -7.96 16.40
N GLU A 107 1.28 -8.15 17.67
CA GLU A 107 2.20 -8.74 18.64
C GLU A 107 2.60 -10.17 18.25
N ASN A 108 1.63 -10.99 17.85
CA ASN A 108 1.89 -12.35 17.38
C ASN A 108 2.80 -12.37 16.14
N TYR A 109 2.58 -11.44 15.20
CA TYR A 109 3.42 -11.29 14.01
C TYR A 109 4.86 -10.94 14.39
N LYS A 110 5.08 -9.97 15.28
CA LYS A 110 6.42 -9.62 15.78
C LYS A 110 7.11 -10.80 16.46
N THR A 111 6.39 -11.55 17.30
CA THR A 111 6.95 -12.73 17.98
C THR A 111 7.36 -13.81 16.98
N ARG A 112 6.53 -14.10 15.97
CA ARG A 112 6.87 -15.06 14.91
C ARG A 112 8.09 -14.62 14.12
N ARG A 113 8.12 -13.34 13.73
CA ARG A 113 9.25 -12.76 13.00
C ARG A 113 10.55 -12.82 13.80
N LYS A 114 10.51 -12.51 15.09
CA LYS A 114 11.67 -12.63 15.98
C LYS A 114 12.18 -14.08 16.05
N LYS A 115 11.26 -15.05 16.19
CA LYS A 115 11.61 -16.48 16.20
C LYS A 115 12.26 -16.93 14.90
N ASN A 116 11.76 -16.49 13.74
CA ASN A 116 12.35 -16.85 12.45
C ASN A 116 13.76 -16.28 12.28
N ILE A 117 14.01 -15.06 12.76
CA ILE A 117 15.36 -14.46 12.78
C ILE A 117 16.30 -15.26 13.69
N GLU A 118 15.84 -15.66 14.88
CA GLU A 118 16.61 -16.52 15.80
C GLU A 118 16.92 -17.90 15.21
N GLN A 119 16.10 -18.38 14.27
CA GLN A 119 16.31 -19.63 13.53
C GLN A 119 17.25 -19.48 12.32
N GLY A 120 17.90 -18.33 12.16
CA GLY A 120 18.89 -18.08 11.10
C GLY A 120 18.30 -17.61 9.77
N MET A 121 16.99 -17.35 9.71
CA MET A 121 16.36 -16.77 8.53
C MET A 121 16.73 -15.29 8.45
N THR A 122 17.32 -14.86 7.33
CA THR A 122 17.72 -13.48 7.15
C THR A 122 16.50 -12.55 7.03
N LEU A 123 16.66 -11.28 7.43
CA LEU A 123 15.58 -10.29 7.33
C LEU A 123 15.09 -10.12 5.87
N ALA A 124 15.99 -10.31 4.91
CA ALA A 124 15.71 -10.25 3.48
C ALA A 124 14.88 -11.44 3.00
N GLU A 125 15.16 -12.65 3.49
CA GLU A 125 14.35 -13.84 3.19
C GLU A 125 12.94 -13.72 3.78
N LEU A 126 12.81 -13.22 5.01
CA LEU A 126 11.52 -12.96 5.66
C LEU A 126 10.66 -11.93 4.91
N LEU A 127 11.27 -10.81 4.52
CA LEU A 127 10.56 -9.78 3.74
C LEU A 127 10.26 -10.27 2.33
N SER A 128 11.16 -11.04 1.72
CA SER A 128 10.93 -11.62 0.39
C SER A 128 9.81 -12.66 0.44
N GLU A 129 9.68 -13.44 1.51
CA GLU A 129 8.58 -14.40 1.66
C GLU A 129 7.25 -13.69 1.88
N ASP A 130 7.20 -12.65 2.73
CA ASP A 130 6.01 -11.81 2.93
C ASP A 130 5.60 -11.06 1.65
N ILE A 131 6.56 -10.53 0.88
CA ILE A 131 6.32 -9.81 -0.39
C ILE A 131 5.94 -10.77 -1.51
N LYS A 132 6.62 -11.91 -1.62
CA LYS A 132 6.32 -12.92 -2.66
C LYS A 132 4.96 -13.55 -2.42
N GLU A 133 4.56 -13.78 -1.18
CA GLU A 133 3.20 -14.24 -0.85
C GLU A 133 2.14 -13.16 -1.16
N MET A 134 2.47 -11.87 -0.97
CA MET A 134 1.60 -10.76 -1.42
C MET A 134 1.49 -10.69 -2.95
N GLU A 135 2.62 -10.74 -3.67
CA GLU A 135 2.66 -10.66 -5.13
C GLU A 135 1.99 -11.86 -5.79
N GLU A 136 2.21 -13.08 -5.28
CA GLU A 136 1.55 -14.29 -5.78
C GLU A 136 0.02 -14.22 -5.58
N TYR A 137 -0.45 -13.63 -4.48
CA TYR A 137 -1.88 -13.40 -4.28
C TYR A 137 -2.45 -12.35 -5.24
N PHE A 138 -1.79 -11.21 -5.45
CA PHE A 138 -2.28 -10.16 -6.36
C PHE A 138 -2.20 -10.55 -7.84
N VAL A 139 -1.24 -11.40 -8.22
CA VAL A 139 -1.08 -11.90 -9.59
C VAL A 139 -2.08 -13.03 -9.89
N ASN A 140 -2.41 -13.88 -8.90
CA ASN A 140 -3.33 -15.00 -9.09
C ASN A 140 -4.78 -14.71 -8.70
N ALA A 141 -5.04 -13.58 -8.02
CA ALA A 141 -6.40 -13.08 -7.86
C ALA A 141 -6.87 -12.48 -9.19
N GLU A 142 -7.21 -13.35 -10.15
CA GLU A 142 -8.05 -12.94 -11.26
C GLU A 142 -9.26 -12.21 -10.65
N PRO A 143 -9.51 -10.94 -11.04
CA PRO A 143 -10.64 -10.21 -10.54
C PRO A 143 -11.89 -10.95 -11.03
N LYS A 144 -12.49 -11.76 -10.15
CA LYS A 144 -13.88 -12.19 -10.26
C LYS A 144 -14.76 -10.97 -9.99
N VAL A 145 -14.63 -9.95 -10.82
CA VAL A 145 -15.64 -8.93 -10.94
C VAL A 145 -16.78 -9.66 -11.62
N ASP A 146 -17.80 -10.01 -10.85
CA ASP A 146 -19.10 -10.35 -11.42
C ASP A 146 -19.57 -9.10 -12.16
N ILE A 147 -19.19 -9.00 -13.44
CA ILE A 147 -19.64 -7.94 -14.34
C ILE A 147 -21.16 -8.09 -14.39
N PRO A 148 -21.93 -7.12 -13.88
CA PRO A 148 -23.38 -7.21 -13.88
C PRO A 148 -23.86 -7.51 -15.30
N GLU A 149 -24.80 -8.45 -15.46
CA GLU A 149 -25.27 -8.95 -16.77
C GLU A 149 -25.50 -7.82 -17.80
N LYS A 150 -26.01 -6.67 -17.33
CA LYS A 150 -26.27 -5.46 -18.12
C LYS A 150 -25.04 -4.84 -18.82
N TYR A 151 -23.82 -5.17 -18.40
CA TYR A 151 -22.58 -4.70 -19.03
C TYR A 151 -21.93 -5.74 -19.94
N LYS A 152 -22.42 -7.00 -19.95
CA LYS A 152 -21.92 -8.02 -20.89
C LYS A 152 -22.21 -7.65 -22.34
N ASP A 153 -23.38 -7.06 -22.59
CA ASP A 153 -23.75 -6.59 -23.93
C ASP A 153 -22.91 -5.38 -24.38
N PHE A 154 -22.56 -4.49 -23.44
CA PHE A 154 -21.64 -3.38 -23.71
C PHE A 154 -20.24 -3.89 -24.07
N MET A 155 -19.71 -4.87 -23.33
CA MET A 155 -18.40 -5.46 -23.61
C MET A 155 -18.37 -6.14 -24.99
N LYS A 156 -19.41 -6.90 -25.35
CA LYS A 156 -19.55 -7.47 -26.70
C LYS A 156 -19.56 -6.41 -27.80
N ALA A 157 -20.20 -5.27 -27.58
CA ALA A 157 -20.21 -4.18 -28.55
C ALA A 157 -18.81 -3.55 -28.72
N THR A 158 -18.05 -3.38 -27.65
CA THR A 158 -16.64 -2.92 -27.73
C THR A 158 -15.74 -3.92 -28.45
N ASP A 159 -15.91 -5.22 -28.24
CA ASP A 159 -15.14 -6.25 -28.94
C ASP A 159 -15.44 -6.25 -30.44
N GLN A 160 -16.71 -6.04 -30.83
CA GLN A 160 -17.10 -5.85 -32.23
C GLN A 160 -16.46 -4.60 -32.85
N VAL A 161 -16.44 -3.48 -32.14
CA VAL A 161 -15.78 -2.25 -32.61
C VAL A 161 -14.28 -2.44 -32.79
N ASN A 162 -13.63 -3.17 -31.89
CA ASN A 162 -12.20 -3.46 -32.00
C ASN A 162 -11.90 -4.39 -33.17
N HIS A 163 -12.74 -5.40 -33.41
CA HIS A 163 -12.60 -6.27 -34.58
C HIS A 163 -12.75 -5.50 -35.89
N ILE A 164 -13.72 -4.58 -35.98
CA ILE A 164 -13.89 -3.71 -37.16
C ILE A 164 -12.67 -2.80 -37.37
N LYS A 165 -12.09 -2.27 -36.28
CA LYS A 165 -10.86 -1.46 -36.38
C LYS A 165 -9.68 -2.27 -36.90
N GLU A 166 -9.53 -3.51 -36.45
CA GLU A 166 -8.49 -4.41 -36.97
C GLU A 166 -8.72 -4.78 -38.43
N GLU A 167 -9.96 -5.00 -38.86
CA GLU A 167 -10.28 -5.21 -40.28
C GLU A 167 -9.97 -4.00 -41.15
N ILE A 168 -10.28 -2.78 -40.68
CA ILE A 168 -9.94 -1.54 -41.39
C ILE A 168 -8.43 -1.35 -41.44
N ALA A 169 -7.70 -1.64 -40.36
CA ALA A 169 -6.25 -1.53 -40.32
C ALA A 169 -5.54 -2.54 -41.22
N ASN A 170 -6.16 -3.69 -41.47
CA ASN A 170 -5.64 -4.75 -42.35
C ASN A 170 -6.13 -4.65 -43.79
N GLN A 171 -7.03 -3.72 -44.11
CA GLN A 171 -7.32 -3.36 -45.49
C GLN A 171 -6.20 -2.46 -46.00
N ASP A 172 -5.20 -3.08 -46.61
CA ASP A 172 -4.13 -2.42 -47.35
C ASP A 172 -4.74 -1.42 -48.35
N LEU A 173 -4.52 -0.13 -48.10
CA LEU A 173 -4.82 0.96 -49.03
C LEU A 173 -3.80 0.93 -50.18
N ASP A 174 -3.79 -0.12 -50.99
CA ASP A 174 -3.04 -0.19 -52.25
C ASP A 174 -3.88 0.39 -53.40
N GLY A 175 -4.37 1.62 -53.18
CA GLY A 175 -5.24 2.33 -54.10
C GLY A 175 -4.86 3.80 -54.13
N SER A 176 -3.78 4.10 -54.85
CA SER A 176 -3.47 5.47 -55.31
C SER A 176 -4.61 5.98 -56.20
N VAL A 177 -5.66 6.51 -55.59
CA VAL A 177 -6.68 7.30 -56.29
C VAL A 177 -6.10 8.69 -56.46
N GLU A 178 -5.57 8.96 -57.67
CA GLU A 178 -5.23 10.31 -58.10
C GLU A 178 -6.50 11.15 -58.09
N TYR A 179 -6.63 12.00 -57.08
CA TYR A 179 -7.70 13.00 -56.99
C TYR A 179 -7.29 14.19 -57.87
N GLU A 180 -7.65 14.15 -59.15
CA GLU A 180 -7.63 15.36 -60.00
C GLU A 180 -8.72 16.33 -59.52
N GLY A 181 -8.31 17.34 -58.77
CA GLY A 181 -9.18 18.41 -58.29
C GLY A 181 -9.67 19.29 -59.43
N HIS A 182 -10.94 19.16 -59.79
CA HIS A 182 -11.70 20.23 -60.42
C HIS A 182 -12.34 21.09 -59.33
N ILE A 183 -11.69 22.21 -59.02
CA ILE A 183 -12.22 23.26 -58.16
C ILE A 183 -13.07 24.17 -59.05
N ASN A 184 -14.37 23.88 -59.16
CA ASN A 184 -15.34 24.88 -59.58
C ASN A 184 -15.86 25.56 -58.32
N GLY A 185 -15.42 26.80 -58.13
CA GLY A 185 -15.94 27.69 -57.11
C GLY A 185 -17.37 28.09 -57.44
N ASP A 186 -18.26 27.89 -56.48
CA ASP A 186 -19.47 28.67 -56.31
C ASP A 186 -19.74 28.73 -54.80
N GLU A 187 -19.35 29.87 -54.21
CA GLU A 187 -19.87 30.31 -52.92
C GLU A 187 -21.38 30.51 -53.04
N PRO A 188 -22.13 30.19 -51.97
CA PRO A 188 -23.20 31.10 -51.59
C PRO A 188 -23.02 31.64 -50.18
N ALA A 189 -23.10 32.96 -50.12
CA ALA A 189 -23.22 33.78 -48.94
C ALA A 189 -24.60 33.64 -48.24
N ALA A 190 -24.63 34.16 -47.01
CA ALA A 190 -25.80 34.42 -46.14
C ALA A 190 -26.38 33.16 -45.47
N SER A 191 -26.81 33.19 -44.20
CA SER A 191 -27.37 34.24 -43.35
C SER A 191 -27.22 33.82 -41.88
N PHE A 192 -26.71 34.66 -40.99
CA PHE A 192 -27.50 35.48 -40.05
C PHE A 192 -28.82 34.84 -39.61
N LEU A 193 -28.82 34.24 -38.41
CA LEU A 193 -30.03 34.10 -37.59
C LEU A 193 -29.69 34.41 -36.14
N ASP A 194 -30.24 35.56 -35.75
CA ASP A 194 -30.45 36.09 -34.42
C ASP A 194 -31.56 35.29 -33.72
N THR A 195 -31.34 34.86 -32.49
CA THR A 195 -32.42 34.62 -31.53
C THR A 195 -31.90 34.80 -30.11
N SER A 196 -32.35 35.91 -29.53
CA SER A 196 -32.39 36.30 -28.13
C SER A 196 -33.20 35.36 -27.22
N ASP A 197 -32.80 35.36 -25.95
CA ASP A 197 -33.58 35.30 -24.70
C ASP A 197 -34.50 34.10 -24.36
N GLY A 198 -34.28 33.57 -23.14
CA GLY A 198 -35.12 32.54 -22.54
C GLY A 198 -34.78 32.24 -21.08
N GLN A 199 -35.09 33.19 -20.20
CA GLN A 199 -34.98 33.15 -18.74
C GLN A 199 -35.97 32.15 -18.11
N THR A 200 -35.52 31.18 -17.31
CA THR A 200 -36.36 30.52 -16.29
C THR A 200 -35.60 30.27 -14.99
N ARG A 201 -36.06 30.97 -13.95
CA ARG A 201 -35.81 30.72 -12.52
C ARG A 201 -36.45 29.39 -12.11
N SER A 202 -35.74 28.58 -11.32
CA SER A 202 -36.37 27.59 -10.45
C SER A 202 -35.78 27.67 -9.06
N SER A 203 -36.59 28.24 -8.17
CA SER A 203 -36.40 28.31 -6.73
C SER A 203 -36.78 26.97 -6.12
N ILE A 204 -35.87 26.28 -5.44
CA ILE A 204 -36.22 25.14 -4.58
C ILE A 204 -35.89 25.52 -3.14
N LYS A 205 -36.96 25.77 -2.36
CA LYS A 205 -36.94 25.85 -0.90
C LYS A 205 -37.00 24.43 -0.35
N ALA A 206 -35.99 24.01 0.40
CA ALA A 206 -36.08 22.83 1.28
C ALA A 206 -36.03 23.30 2.74
N LYS A 207 -37.13 23.05 3.48
CA LYS A 207 -37.19 23.17 4.93
C LYS A 207 -36.65 21.88 5.54
N GLY A 208 -35.58 21.97 6.32
CA GLY A 208 -35.08 20.90 7.20
C GLY A 208 -35.31 21.23 8.69
N PRO A 209 -35.43 20.23 9.58
CA PRO A 209 -35.96 20.40 10.94
C PRO A 209 -34.92 20.91 11.95
N PRO A 210 -35.35 21.45 13.12
CA PRO A 210 -34.45 21.98 14.13
C PRO A 210 -33.94 20.87 15.05
N GLY A 211 -32.64 20.67 15.10
CA GLY A 211 -31.97 19.73 15.99
C GLY A 211 -30.62 20.27 16.43
N LEU A 212 -30.59 20.83 17.64
CA LEU A 212 -29.42 21.35 18.34
C LEU A 212 -28.36 20.27 18.54
N TYR A 213 -27.15 20.49 18.02
CA TYR A 213 -25.94 19.86 18.55
C TYR A 213 -24.96 20.96 18.98
N LYS A 214 -24.66 20.99 20.28
CA LYS A 214 -23.59 21.81 20.85
C LYS A 214 -22.25 21.24 20.36
N LEU A 215 -21.54 21.98 19.52
CA LEU A 215 -20.13 21.73 19.21
C LEU A 215 -19.28 22.24 20.38
N SER A 216 -19.04 21.39 21.37
CA SER A 216 -17.94 21.60 22.32
C SER A 216 -16.63 21.15 21.66
N GLU A 217 -15.76 22.12 21.40
CA GLU A 217 -14.30 22.03 21.34
C GLU A 217 -13.70 20.87 20.52
N ILE A 218 -13.52 21.12 19.21
CA ILE A 218 -12.63 20.34 18.36
C ILE A 218 -11.33 21.14 18.20
N ASP A 219 -10.32 20.79 19.01
CA ASP A 219 -8.95 21.26 18.82
C ASP A 219 -8.31 20.55 17.61
N ILE A 220 -8.16 21.27 16.50
CA ILE A 220 -7.28 20.89 15.40
C ILE A 220 -5.84 21.23 15.79
N ILE A 221 -4.93 20.25 15.70
CA ILE A 221 -3.47 20.47 15.70
C ILE A 221 -2.94 20.08 14.31
N PRO A 222 -2.08 20.90 13.67
CA PRO A 222 -1.59 20.67 12.32
C PRO A 222 -0.57 19.53 12.25
N ILE A 223 -0.58 18.80 11.14
CA ILE A 223 0.42 17.80 10.77
C ILE A 223 1.61 18.55 10.17
N CYS A 224 2.74 18.60 10.89
CA CYS A 224 4.00 19.11 10.39
C CYS A 224 5.07 18.02 10.53
N HIS A 225 5.40 17.33 9.43
CA HIS A 225 6.65 16.57 9.32
C HIS A 225 7.44 17.09 8.12
N LEU A 226 7.99 18.29 8.27
CA LEU A 226 9.17 18.74 7.54
C LEU A 226 10.34 18.70 8.50
N LYS A 227 11.39 17.95 8.13
CA LYS A 227 12.67 17.82 8.83
C LYS A 227 13.22 19.23 9.09
N ARG A 228 13.09 19.74 10.32
CA ARG A 228 13.78 20.97 10.75
C ARG A 228 15.27 20.68 10.82
N GLN A 229 16.04 21.33 9.94
CA GLN A 229 17.44 21.59 10.23
C GLN A 229 17.50 22.43 11.51
N SER A 230 18.29 21.97 12.47
CA SER A 230 18.51 22.61 13.76
C SER A 230 19.27 23.93 13.57
N GLY A 231 18.54 25.02 13.44
CA GLY A 231 19.01 26.37 13.69
C GLY A 231 18.06 27.01 14.69
N ASP A 232 18.60 27.67 15.72
CA ASP A 232 17.88 28.27 16.85
C ASP A 232 16.58 28.98 16.44
N VAL A 233 15.43 28.35 16.72
CA VAL A 233 14.13 28.97 16.50
C VAL A 233 13.66 29.59 17.82
N ASN A 234 13.77 30.91 17.86
CA ASN A 234 13.05 31.81 18.76
C ASN A 234 11.61 31.31 18.99
N GLN A 235 11.23 31.10 20.25
CA GLN A 235 9.88 30.73 20.68
C GLN A 235 8.90 31.93 20.57
N ASN A 236 8.80 32.52 19.37
CA ASN A 236 7.70 33.42 19.08
C ASN A 236 6.42 32.59 19.05
N LEU A 237 5.67 32.67 20.14
CA LEU A 237 4.29 32.22 20.30
C LEU A 237 3.48 32.61 19.06
N VAL A 238 3.30 31.64 18.16
CA VAL A 238 2.38 31.76 17.03
C VAL A 238 0.99 31.83 17.65
N LYS A 239 0.48 33.05 17.80
CA LYS A 239 -0.88 33.30 18.29
C LYS A 239 -1.84 32.58 17.33
N LYS A 240 -2.53 31.56 17.84
CA LYS A 240 -3.61 30.90 17.09
C LYS A 240 -4.62 31.98 16.67
N PRO A 241 -4.98 32.08 15.39
CA PRO A 241 -6.01 33.03 14.97
C PRO A 241 -7.31 32.70 15.73
N LYS A 242 -7.92 33.72 16.34
CA LYS A 242 -9.27 33.58 16.89
C LYS A 242 -10.22 33.45 15.70
N ILE A 243 -10.79 32.26 15.53
CA ILE A 243 -11.79 32.01 14.50
C ILE A 243 -13.14 32.41 15.09
N GLU A 244 -13.69 33.54 14.64
CA GLU A 244 -14.88 34.17 15.24
C GLU A 244 -16.20 33.59 14.70
N THR A 245 -16.17 32.91 13.55
CA THR A 245 -17.36 32.31 12.92
C THR A 245 -17.08 30.91 12.38
N ALA A 246 -18.12 30.07 12.35
CA ALA A 246 -18.02 28.72 11.79
C ALA A 246 -17.65 28.74 10.29
N GLU A 247 -18.08 29.77 9.55
CA GLU A 247 -17.72 29.96 8.14
C GLU A 247 -16.21 30.17 7.97
N ALA A 248 -15.60 31.06 8.77
CA ALA A 248 -14.15 31.29 8.74
C ALA A 248 -13.33 30.04 9.07
N TYR A 249 -13.88 29.13 9.89
CA TYR A 249 -13.26 27.84 10.17
C TYR A 249 -13.25 26.92 8.94
N TYR A 250 -14.38 26.81 8.24
CA TYR A 250 -14.49 25.97 7.05
C TYR A 250 -13.64 26.51 5.89
N ASP A 251 -13.60 27.83 5.70
CA ASP A 251 -12.75 28.45 4.69
C ASP A 251 -11.27 28.18 4.95
N LEU A 252 -10.82 28.31 6.22
CA LEU A 252 -9.45 27.98 6.60
C LEU A 252 -9.16 26.49 6.39
N LYS A 253 -10.11 25.61 6.71
CA LYS A 253 -9.94 24.16 6.49
C LYS A 253 -9.80 23.84 5.00
N ILE A 254 -10.64 24.42 4.15
CA ILE A 254 -10.56 24.26 2.69
C ILE A 254 -9.21 24.77 2.17
N GLN A 255 -8.76 25.94 2.64
CA GLN A 255 -7.46 26.47 2.25
C GLN A 255 -6.31 25.53 2.64
N HIS A 256 -6.31 24.99 3.85
CA HIS A 256 -5.31 24.02 4.30
C HIS A 256 -5.35 22.72 3.47
N GLU A 257 -6.53 22.22 3.12
CA GLU A 257 -6.68 21.05 2.25
C GLU A 257 -6.16 21.33 0.83
N MET A 258 -6.41 22.53 0.29
CA MET A 258 -5.86 22.96 -1.00
C MET A 258 -4.33 23.07 -0.97
N GLU A 259 -3.75 23.68 0.08
CA GLU A 259 -2.30 23.77 0.25
C GLU A 259 -1.67 22.38 0.37
N ARG A 260 -2.30 21.48 1.14
CA ARG A 260 -1.86 20.08 1.24
C ARG A 260 -1.88 19.40 -0.13
N PHE A 261 -2.95 19.56 -0.91
CA PHE A 261 -3.06 18.99 -2.25
C PHE A 261 -2.00 19.54 -3.20
N GLN A 262 -1.69 20.85 -3.13
CA GLN A 262 -0.62 21.46 -3.93
C GLN A 262 0.75 20.87 -3.59
N ILE A 263 1.04 20.66 -2.31
CA ILE A 263 2.29 20.01 -1.85
C ILE A 263 2.36 18.57 -2.37
N GLU A 264 1.29 17.79 -2.22
CA GLU A 264 1.23 16.41 -2.72
C GLU A 264 1.45 16.35 -4.24
N LYS A 265 0.84 17.27 -5.01
CA LYS A 265 1.06 17.41 -6.46
C LYS A 265 2.52 17.72 -6.80
N GLN A 266 3.17 18.63 -6.07
CA GLN A 266 4.58 18.95 -6.29
C GLN A 266 5.50 17.76 -5.99
N LEU A 267 5.25 17.04 -4.89
CA LEU A 267 6.02 15.83 -4.54
C LEU A 267 5.86 14.75 -5.60
N PHE A 268 4.65 14.57 -6.14
CA PHE A 268 4.41 13.61 -7.21
C PHE A 268 5.15 13.98 -8.49
N ALA A 269 5.15 15.27 -8.86
CA ALA A 269 5.91 15.77 -10.01
C ALA A 269 7.42 15.54 -9.86
N GLN A 270 7.98 15.83 -8.67
CA GLN A 270 9.39 15.56 -8.37
C GLN A 270 9.74 14.07 -8.44
N LYS A 271 8.85 13.20 -7.94
CA LYS A 271 9.01 11.75 -8.03
C LYS A 271 9.02 11.28 -9.49
N LEU A 272 8.11 11.78 -10.31
CA LEU A 272 8.07 11.48 -11.74
C LEU A 272 9.35 11.93 -12.45
N GLU A 273 9.84 13.13 -12.16
CA GLU A 273 11.09 13.64 -12.75
C GLU A 273 12.29 12.78 -12.34
N CYS A 274 12.36 12.36 -11.08
CA CYS A 274 13.40 11.47 -10.58
C CYS A 274 13.38 10.11 -11.30
N MET A 275 12.18 9.50 -11.45
CA MET A 275 12.03 8.25 -12.19
C MET A 275 12.42 8.40 -13.66
N LYS A 276 12.06 9.52 -14.31
CA LYS A 276 12.45 9.81 -15.70
C LYS A 276 13.97 9.89 -15.84
N LYS A 277 14.66 10.64 -14.97
CA LYS A 277 16.13 10.75 -14.97
C LYS A 277 16.81 9.41 -14.70
N LYS A 278 16.24 8.57 -13.83
CA LYS A 278 16.75 7.24 -13.57
C LYS A 278 16.66 6.37 -14.84
N HIS A 279 15.51 6.36 -15.49
CA HIS A 279 15.31 5.61 -16.74
C HIS A 279 16.23 6.10 -17.87
N GLU A 280 16.41 7.42 -18.00
CA GLU A 280 17.34 8.01 -18.97
C GLU A 280 18.78 7.50 -18.77
N LYS A 281 19.26 7.48 -17.52
CA LYS A 281 20.59 6.91 -17.19
C LYS A 281 20.70 5.42 -17.49
N GLU A 282 19.63 4.65 -17.24
CA GLU A 282 19.60 3.22 -17.58
C GLU A 282 19.70 3.03 -19.09
N MET A 283 19.00 3.85 -19.89
CA MET A 283 19.08 3.83 -21.35
C MET A 283 20.46 4.27 -21.87
N GLU A 284 21.08 5.29 -21.26
CA GLU A 284 22.46 5.69 -21.59
C GLU A 284 23.46 4.55 -21.32
N SER A 285 23.34 3.89 -20.17
CA SER A 285 24.18 2.73 -19.83
C SER A 285 23.99 1.58 -20.81
N PHE A 286 22.75 1.28 -21.19
CA PHE A 286 22.43 0.25 -22.16
C PHE A 286 23.00 0.57 -23.55
N ASN A 287 22.85 1.82 -24.01
CA ASN A 287 23.40 2.27 -25.28
C ASN A 287 24.94 2.18 -25.31
N TYR A 288 25.60 2.54 -24.20
CA TYR A 288 27.05 2.38 -24.07
C TYR A 288 27.48 0.91 -24.16
N GLU A 289 26.78 0.00 -23.48
CA GLU A 289 27.06 -1.43 -23.55
C GLU A 289 26.89 -1.99 -24.96
N MET A 290 25.83 -1.58 -25.66
CA MET A 290 25.58 -1.97 -27.05
C MET A 290 26.65 -1.46 -28.01
N ALA A 291 27.07 -0.20 -27.86
CA ALA A 291 28.14 0.38 -28.67
C ALA A 291 29.47 -0.37 -28.47
N TRP A 292 29.82 -0.68 -27.22
CA TRP A 292 31.02 -1.44 -26.89
C TRP A 292 30.99 -2.86 -27.49
N LYS A 293 29.85 -3.55 -27.41
CA LYS A 293 29.67 -4.88 -28.04
C LYS A 293 29.80 -4.83 -29.56
N GLN A 294 29.27 -3.78 -30.18
CA GLN A 294 29.40 -3.59 -31.62
C GLN A 294 30.85 -3.36 -32.04
N GLU A 295 31.58 -2.48 -31.35
CA GLU A 295 33.00 -2.23 -31.60
C GLU A 295 33.85 -3.50 -31.41
N ALA A 296 33.59 -4.28 -30.36
CA ALA A 296 34.25 -5.56 -30.12
C ALA A 296 34.03 -6.54 -31.29
N HIS A 297 32.79 -6.65 -31.78
CA HIS A 297 32.45 -7.48 -32.93
C HIS A 297 33.14 -6.99 -34.22
N GLU A 298 33.17 -5.68 -34.47
CA GLU A 298 33.85 -5.10 -35.63
C GLU A 298 35.37 -5.37 -35.62
N MET A 299 36.00 -5.29 -34.44
CA MET A 299 37.42 -5.67 -34.28
C MET A 299 37.64 -7.16 -34.57
N GLU A 300 36.79 -8.04 -34.05
CA GLU A 300 36.88 -9.49 -34.30
C GLU A 300 36.78 -9.80 -35.79
N MET A 301 35.79 -9.21 -36.48
CA MET A 301 35.61 -9.36 -37.92
C MET A 301 36.81 -8.86 -38.72
N THR A 302 37.46 -7.79 -38.26
CA THR A 302 38.68 -7.25 -38.89
C THR A 302 39.85 -8.23 -38.74
N VAL A 303 40.04 -8.82 -37.56
CA VAL A 303 41.07 -9.83 -37.31
C VAL A 303 40.84 -11.07 -38.18
N LEU A 304 39.59 -11.53 -38.30
CA LEU A 304 39.23 -12.68 -39.14
C LEU A 304 39.51 -12.40 -40.63
N LYS A 305 39.15 -11.21 -41.13
CA LYS A 305 39.47 -10.79 -42.51
C LYS A 305 40.97 -10.81 -42.79
N GLN A 306 41.79 -10.28 -41.88
CA GLN A 306 43.25 -10.30 -42.03
C GLN A 306 43.82 -11.72 -42.03
N LYS A 307 43.27 -12.63 -41.20
CA LYS A 307 43.68 -14.05 -41.19
C LYS A 307 43.35 -14.73 -42.52
N LEU A 308 42.17 -14.46 -43.09
CA LEU A 308 41.78 -15.01 -44.39
C LEU A 308 42.71 -14.53 -45.52
N GLN A 309 43.05 -13.24 -45.54
CA GLN A 309 43.96 -12.67 -46.54
C GLN A 309 45.40 -13.22 -46.45
N LYS A 310 45.87 -13.62 -45.27
CA LYS A 310 47.20 -14.23 -45.11
C LYS A 310 47.26 -15.67 -45.61
N ASN A 311 46.12 -16.35 -45.71
CA ASN A 311 46.02 -17.74 -46.10
C ASN A 311 45.70 -17.92 -47.60
N SER A 312 45.40 -16.83 -48.32
CA SER A 312 45.23 -16.79 -49.78
C SER A 312 46.55 -16.44 -50.47
#